data_AF-A0A072TCT2-F1
#
_entry.id   AF-A0A072TCT2-F1
#
_cell.length_a   1.000
_cell.length_b   1.000
_cell.length_c   1.000
_cell.angle_alpha   90.00
_cell.angle_beta   90.00
_cell.angle_gamma   90.00
#
_symmetry.space_group_name_H-M   'P 1'
#
loop_
_entity.id
_entity.type
_entity.pdbx_description
1 polymer ?
#
loop_
_entity_poly.entity_id
_entity_poly.type
_entity_poly.pdbx_seq_one_letter_code
_entity_poly.pdbx_strand_id
1 'polypeptide(L)'
;MQSAEFILAVRARMPLDQLRQLFLQQAKVASQQTLLDLIRLQLPGIPLSPLPVAPRHLPFHAGFTYFQLDRTHPNWQKLMQKGANGFGFHITGDFPELELQFWAIRSQ
;
A
#
# COMPACT_ATOMS: atom_id res chain seq x y z
N MET A 1 14.13 4.06 -10.85
CA MET A 1 13.18 3.90 -9.74
C MET A 1 13.40 4.86 -8.56
N GLN A 2 14.51 5.63 -8.48
CA GLN A 2 14.81 6.46 -7.31
C GLN A 2 13.87 7.68 -7.09
N SER A 3 13.11 8.09 -8.12
CA SER A 3 12.09 9.14 -8.03
C SER A 3 10.73 8.62 -8.51
N ALA A 4 10.15 7.62 -7.82
CA ALA A 4 8.75 7.25 -8.05
C ALA A 4 7.97 7.24 -6.73
N GLU A 5 6.78 7.82 -6.74
CA GLU A 5 5.80 7.65 -5.67
C GLU A 5 5.03 6.36 -5.91
N PHE A 6 4.79 5.61 -4.84
CA PHE A 6 4.07 4.34 -4.93
C PHE A 6 2.73 4.52 -4.25
N ILE A 7 1.67 4.36 -5.03
CA ILE A 7 0.29 4.60 -4.63
C ILE A 7 -0.49 3.30 -4.69
N LEU A 8 -1.20 2.99 -3.61
CA LEU A 8 -2.17 1.92 -3.54
C LEU A 8 -3.57 2.53 -3.53
N ALA A 9 -4.35 2.27 -4.57
CA ALA A 9 -5.76 2.60 -4.62
C ALA A 9 -6.56 1.38 -4.16
N VAL A 10 -7.48 1.59 -3.22
CA VAL A 10 -8.27 0.53 -2.58
C VAL A 10 -9.75 0.85 -2.70
N ARG A 11 -10.54 -0.12 -3.14
CA ARG A 11 -12.00 -0.07 -3.12
C ARG A 11 -12.53 -1.35 -2.48
N ALA A 12 -13.60 -1.22 -1.70
CA ALA A 12 -14.37 -2.34 -1.19
C ALA A 12 -15.82 -1.87 -1.01
N ARG A 13 -16.77 -2.80 -0.97
CA ARG A 13 -18.20 -2.52 -0.79
C ARG A 13 -18.51 -2.23 0.68
N MET A 14 -18.08 -1.07 1.15
CA MET A 14 -18.29 -0.57 2.51
C MET A 14 -18.12 0.96 2.58
N PRO A 15 -18.51 1.64 3.68
CA PRO A 15 -18.31 3.08 3.82
C PRO A 15 -16.82 3.49 3.69
N LEU A 16 -16.54 4.57 2.94
CA LEU A 16 -15.19 4.98 2.59
C LEU A 16 -14.30 5.30 3.80
N ASP A 17 -14.86 5.97 4.81
CA ASP A 17 -14.12 6.30 6.04
C ASP A 17 -13.78 5.06 6.87
N GLN A 18 -14.70 4.10 6.92
CA GLN A 18 -14.47 2.81 7.56
C GLN A 18 -13.41 2.01 6.79
N LEU A 19 -13.50 1.94 5.46
CA LEU A 19 -12.47 1.33 4.61
C LEU A 19 -11.10 1.95 4.88
N ARG A 20 -11.02 3.27 4.89
CA ARG A 20 -9.76 3.99 5.14
C ARG A 20 -9.15 3.61 6.50
N GLN A 21 -9.94 3.62 7.55
CA GLN A 21 -9.50 3.30 8.92
C GLN A 21 -9.06 1.84 9.05
N LEU A 22 -9.89 0.89 8.60
CA LEU A 22 -9.59 -0.54 8.72
C LEU A 22 -8.40 -0.94 7.86
N PHE A 23 -8.32 -0.43 6.63
CA PHE A 23 -7.25 -0.81 5.71
C PHE A 23 -5.87 -0.38 6.23
N LEU A 24 -5.75 0.81 6.84
CA LEU A 24 -4.50 1.25 7.48
C LEU A 24 -4.04 0.32 8.61
N GLN A 25 -4.98 -0.27 9.34
CA GLN A 25 -4.67 -1.14 10.48
C GLN A 25 -4.41 -2.59 10.05
N GLN A 26 -5.06 -3.04 8.97
CA GLN A 26 -5.18 -4.45 8.61
C GLN A 26 -4.38 -4.83 7.35
N ALA A 27 -3.89 -3.85 6.59
CA ALA A 27 -3.00 -4.09 5.46
C ALA A 27 -1.52 -3.97 5.88
N LYS A 28 -0.70 -4.90 5.40
CA LYS A 28 0.75 -4.85 5.48
C LYS A 28 1.34 -4.90 4.07
N VAL A 29 2.30 -4.01 3.81
CA VAL A 29 3.09 -3.99 2.59
C VAL A 29 4.56 -4.21 2.93
N ALA A 30 5.25 -5.07 2.18
CA ALA A 30 6.67 -5.32 2.38
C ALA A 30 7.31 -5.86 1.09
N SER A 31 8.59 -6.21 1.16
CA SER A 31 9.18 -7.10 0.15
C SER A 31 8.46 -8.44 0.18
N GLN A 32 8.17 -8.98 -1.00
CA GLN A 32 7.53 -10.29 -1.14
C GLN A 32 8.27 -11.38 -0.34
N GLN A 33 9.60 -11.32 -0.29
CA GLN A 33 10.42 -12.29 0.43
C GLN A 33 10.31 -12.18 1.95
N THR A 34 10.14 -10.97 2.50
CA THR A 34 10.13 -10.75 3.97
C THR A 34 8.73 -10.65 4.55
N LEU A 35 7.68 -10.54 3.71
CA LEU A 35 6.31 -10.34 4.15
C LEU A 35 5.85 -11.43 5.13
N LEU A 36 6.12 -12.70 4.83
CA LEU A 36 5.71 -13.82 5.69
C LEU A 36 6.35 -13.75 7.08
N ASP A 37 7.62 -13.37 7.16
CA ASP A 37 8.32 -13.23 8.44
C ASP A 37 7.77 -12.05 9.24
N LEU A 38 7.46 -10.92 8.59
CA LEU A 38 6.80 -9.80 9.26
C LEU A 38 5.41 -10.16 9.79
N ILE A 39 4.67 -11.02 9.10
CA ILE A 39 3.38 -11.54 9.59
C ILE A 39 3.61 -12.42 10.83
N ARG A 40 4.50 -13.41 10.73
CA ARG A 40 4.80 -14.36 11.81
C ARG A 40 5.31 -13.69 13.08
N LEU A 41 6.23 -12.74 12.92
CA LEU A 41 6.86 -12.00 14.01
C LEU A 41 6.05 -10.77 14.45
N GLN A 42 4.87 -10.55 13.86
CA GLN A 42 4.01 -9.40 14.13
C GLN A 42 4.72 -8.04 13.96
N LEU A 43 5.72 -7.99 13.09
CA LEU A 43 6.48 -6.77 12.82
C LEU A 43 5.72 -5.83 11.87
N PRO A 44 5.98 -4.52 11.95
CA PRO A 44 5.39 -3.55 11.03
C PRO A 44 5.95 -3.69 9.62
N GLY A 45 5.12 -3.40 8.62
CA GLY A 45 5.49 -3.31 7.21
C GLY A 45 6.07 -1.96 6.82
N ILE A 46 5.95 -1.60 5.54
CA ILE A 46 6.09 -0.23 5.05
C ILE A 46 4.80 0.52 5.41
N PRO A 47 4.88 1.64 6.15
CA PRO A 47 3.71 2.42 6.50
C PRO A 47 2.96 2.94 5.27
N LEU A 48 1.63 3.01 5.40
CA LEU A 48 0.73 3.59 4.41
C LEU A 48 0.22 4.94 4.93
N SER A 49 0.35 5.97 4.11
CA SER A 49 -0.15 7.32 4.40
C SER A 49 -1.40 7.60 3.56
N PRO A 50 -2.58 7.84 4.15
CA PRO A 50 -3.79 8.14 3.39
C PRO A 50 -3.64 9.47 2.64
N LEU A 51 -4.09 9.49 1.39
CA LEU A 51 -4.17 10.71 0.59
C LEU A 51 -5.61 11.27 0.63
N PRO A 52 -5.78 12.58 0.80
CA PRO A 52 -7.11 13.20 0.87
C PRO A 52 -7.83 13.21 -0.49
N VAL A 53 -7.06 13.18 -1.59
CA VAL A 53 -7.56 13.20 -2.96
C VAL A 53 -6.75 12.24 -3.83
N ALA A 54 -7.35 11.80 -4.94
CA ALA A 54 -6.65 11.01 -5.94
C ALA A 54 -5.45 11.79 -6.53
N PRO A 55 -4.28 11.17 -6.69
CA PRO A 55 -3.15 11.77 -7.41
C PRO A 55 -3.54 12.20 -8.83
N ARG A 56 -3.08 13.38 -9.26
CA ARG A 56 -3.45 14.00 -10.56
C ARG A 56 -3.13 13.15 -11.80
N HIS A 57 -2.22 12.20 -11.67
CA HIS A 57 -1.76 11.36 -12.78
C HIS A 57 -2.49 10.01 -12.85
N LEU A 58 -3.41 9.74 -11.93
CA LEU A 58 -4.21 8.52 -11.94
C LEU A 58 -5.60 8.80 -12.51
N PRO A 59 -6.17 7.87 -13.31
CA PRO A 59 -7.56 7.95 -13.72
C PRO A 59 -8.45 8.00 -12.48
N PHE A 60 -9.45 8.89 -12.49
CA PHE A 60 -10.40 8.97 -11.39
C PHE A 60 -11.28 7.72 -11.40
N HIS A 61 -11.15 6.90 -10.35
CA HIS A 61 -12.06 5.80 -10.08
C HIS A 61 -12.92 6.14 -8.86
N ALA A 62 -14.24 6.26 -9.09
CA ALA A 62 -15.19 6.51 -8.01
C ALA A 62 -15.15 5.38 -6.97
N GLY A 63 -15.25 5.73 -5.69
CA GLY A 63 -15.27 4.77 -4.58
C GLY A 63 -13.91 4.26 -4.12
N PHE A 64 -12.80 4.74 -4.69
CA PHE A 64 -11.45 4.42 -4.22
C PHE A 64 -10.97 5.36 -3.13
N THR A 65 -10.26 4.81 -2.15
CA THR A 65 -9.38 5.55 -1.25
C THR A 65 -7.92 5.28 -1.64
N TYR A 66 -7.04 6.25 -1.42
CA TYR A 66 -5.66 6.21 -1.92
C TYR A 66 -4.68 6.28 -0.76
N PHE A 67 -3.63 5.48 -0.83
CA PHE A 67 -2.56 5.45 0.14
C PHE A 67 -1.20 5.55 -0.56
N GLN A 68 -0.32 6.37 -0.03
CA GLN A 68 1.08 6.44 -0.44
C GLN A 68 1.94 5.58 0.48
N LEU A 69 2.87 4.81 -0.08
CA LEU A 69 3.86 4.08 0.70
C LEU A 69 4.92 5.07 1.23
N ASP A 70 5.22 5.00 2.52
CA ASP A 70 6.28 5.81 3.13
C ASP A 70 7.67 5.30 2.71
N ARG A 71 8.30 6.07 1.82
CA ARG A 71 9.64 5.78 1.28
C ARG A 71 10.78 6.12 2.25
N THR A 72 10.51 6.86 3.31
CA THR A 72 11.52 7.24 4.31
C THR A 72 11.74 6.11 5.32
N HIS A 73 10.79 5.18 5.43
CA HIS A 73 10.83 4.10 6.40
C HIS A 73 11.93 3.06 6.10
N PRO A 74 12.65 2.50 7.10
CA PRO A 74 13.72 1.52 6.87
C PRO A 74 13.29 0.26 6.09
N ASN A 75 12.03 -0.18 6.23
CA ASN A 75 11.51 -1.31 5.46
C ASN A 75 11.41 -1.01 3.96
N TRP A 76 11.25 0.27 3.57
CA TRP A 76 11.36 0.69 2.16
C TRP A 76 12.77 0.45 1.63
N GLN A 77 13.80 0.82 2.40
CA GLN A 77 15.19 0.63 2.00
C GLN A 77 15.49 -0.85 1.78
N LYS A 78 15.01 -1.74 2.66
CA LYS A 78 15.13 -3.20 2.51
C LYS A 78 14.49 -3.70 1.21
N LEU A 79 13.32 -3.17 0.85
CA LEU A 79 12.65 -3.47 -0.41
C LEU A 79 13.46 -3.01 -1.64
N MET A 80 14.22 -1.92 -1.53
CA MET A 80 15.06 -1.40 -2.62
C MET A 80 16.45 -2.05 -2.69
N GLN A 81 16.80 -2.96 -1.76
CA GLN A 81 18.07 -3.68 -1.82
C GLN A 81 18.13 -4.61 -3.04
N LYS A 82 19.35 -4.78 -3.59
CA LYS A 82 19.59 -5.69 -4.72
C LYS A 82 19.12 -7.10 -4.32
N GLY A 83 18.16 -7.65 -5.08
CA GLY A 83 17.59 -8.99 -4.85
C GLY A 83 16.17 -9.03 -4.26
N ALA A 84 15.58 -7.90 -3.88
CA ALA A 84 14.14 -7.87 -3.60
C ALA A 84 13.35 -8.00 -4.92
N ASN A 85 12.43 -8.97 -4.99
CA ASN A 85 11.79 -9.40 -6.24
C ASN A 85 10.35 -8.90 -6.41
N GLY A 86 9.92 -7.93 -5.60
CA GLY A 86 8.61 -7.32 -5.73
C GLY A 86 7.98 -6.93 -4.41
N PHE A 87 6.79 -6.37 -4.52
CA PHE A 87 5.94 -5.99 -3.40
C PHE A 87 5.06 -7.17 -2.99
N GLY A 88 5.01 -7.45 -1.69
CA GLY A 88 4.02 -8.32 -1.10
C GLY A 88 2.97 -7.50 -0.37
N PHE A 89 1.70 -7.88 -0.53
CA PHE A 89 0.57 -7.29 0.16
C PHE A 89 -0.12 -8.37 0.99
N HIS A 90 -0.34 -8.10 2.27
CA HIS A 90 -1.14 -8.93 3.15
C HIS A 90 -2.27 -8.10 3.71
N ILE A 91 -3.51 -8.51 3.44
CA ILE A 91 -4.72 -7.83 3.88
C ILE A 91 -5.45 -8.81 4.79
N THR A 92 -5.68 -8.40 6.03
CA THR A 92 -6.47 -9.15 7.03
C THR A 92 -7.85 -8.55 7.16
N GLY A 93 -8.84 -9.31 7.61
CA GLY A 93 -10.20 -8.80 7.80
C GLY A 93 -11.09 -8.94 6.56
N ASP A 94 -12.30 -8.40 6.68
CA ASP A 94 -13.35 -8.53 5.68
C ASP A 94 -13.48 -7.23 4.86
N PHE A 95 -13.08 -7.33 3.59
CA PHE A 95 -13.23 -6.27 2.60
C PHE A 95 -14.05 -6.82 1.43
N PRO A 96 -15.38 -6.75 1.48
CA PRO A 96 -16.23 -7.30 0.43
C PRO A 96 -15.94 -6.64 -0.91
N GLU A 97 -15.84 -7.43 -1.98
CA GLU A 97 -15.53 -6.95 -3.33
C GLU A 97 -14.24 -6.10 -3.39
N LEU A 98 -13.23 -6.49 -2.61
CA LEU A 98 -11.92 -5.80 -2.56
C LEU A 98 -11.29 -5.71 -3.95
N GLU A 99 -10.95 -4.49 -4.33
CA GLU A 99 -10.15 -4.17 -5.50
C GLU A 99 -8.93 -3.36 -5.07
N LEU A 100 -7.76 -3.79 -5.54
CA LEU A 100 -6.47 -3.15 -5.31
C LEU A 100 -5.86 -2.77 -6.65
N GLN A 101 -5.41 -1.52 -6.76
CA GLN A 101 -4.59 -1.07 -7.87
C GLN A 101 -3.30 -0.47 -7.33
N PHE A 102 -2.17 -0.92 -7.86
CA PHE A 102 -0.85 -0.51 -7.39
C PHE A 102 -0.10 0.23 -8.50
N TRP A 103 0.26 1.48 -8.22
CA TRP A 103 0.80 2.41 -9.19
C TRP A 103 2.16 2.92 -8.76
N ALA A 104 3.09 3.00 -9.70
CA ALA A 104 4.35 3.73 -9.55
C ALA A 104 4.30 4.99 -10.42
N ILE A 105 4.19 6.15 -9.79
CA ILE A 105 4.12 7.46 -10.45
C ILE A 105 5.52 8.06 -10.43
N ARG A 106 6.10 8.32 -11.60
CA ARG A 106 7.42 8.97 -11.69
C ARG A 106 7.31 10.40 -11.15
N SER A 107 8.04 10.70 -10.08
CA SER A 107 8.31 12.06 -9.63
C SER A 107 9.18 12.71 -10.69
N GLN A 108 8.73 13.86 -11.21
CA GLN A 108 9.52 14.65 -12.17
C GLN A 108 10.88 15.04 -11.60
#